data_AF-A0A7K4DTY4-F1
#
_entry.id   AF-A0A7K4DTY4-F1
#
_cell.length_a   1.000
_cell.length_b   1.000
_cell.length_c   1.000
_cell.angle_alpha   90.00
_cell.angle_beta   90.00
_cell.angle_gamma   90.00
#
_symmetry.space_group_name_H-M   'P 1'
#
loop_
_entity.id
_entity.type
_entity.pdbx_description
1 polymer ?
#
loop_
_entity_poly.entity_id
_entity_poly.type
_entity_poly.pdbx_seq_one_letter_code
_entity_poly.pdbx_strand_id
1 'polypeptide(L)'
;MVKSSEEMKSLVEEFIKITNVKYEDQTDKVREKSKLIEWQFNLGTNVIVSKNANRQDRIHLNVNMRFPPNDAKLLVIKNPSFSKAVMDISEICTITGVGHQWIKEKDDIVGLAIFSHVDEQVLDRVSFHNTWDNVSRASGHVQKILRSNFSGFASAGNSGAETTDKSMYG
;
A
#
# COMPACT_ATOMS: atom_id res chain seq x y z
N MET A 1 19.33 -6.48 -20.21
CA MET A 1 18.78 -5.30 -20.92
C MET A 1 17.78 -4.68 -19.97
N VAL A 2 17.83 -3.36 -19.77
CA VAL A 2 16.92 -2.67 -18.83
C VAL A 2 15.56 -2.53 -19.50
N LYS A 3 14.50 -3.07 -18.87
CA LYS A 3 13.12 -2.88 -19.33
C LYS A 3 12.73 -1.41 -19.17
N SER A 4 12.06 -0.88 -20.19
CA SER A 4 11.38 0.40 -20.15
C SER A 4 10.17 0.38 -19.21
N SER A 5 9.66 1.57 -18.88
CA SER A 5 8.46 1.72 -18.06
C SER A 5 7.24 0.98 -18.63
N GLU A 6 7.03 1.06 -19.94
CA GLU A 6 5.86 0.44 -20.59
C GLU A 6 6.02 -1.07 -20.76
N GLU A 7 7.25 -1.57 -20.90
CA GLU A 7 7.51 -3.01 -20.83
C GLU A 7 7.20 -3.56 -19.44
N MET A 8 7.63 -2.86 -18.38
CA MET A 8 7.28 -3.22 -17.00
C MET A 8 5.77 -3.16 -16.76
N LYS A 9 5.08 -2.15 -17.31
CA LYS A 9 3.61 -2.02 -17.22
C LYS A 9 2.92 -3.23 -17.83
N SER A 10 3.29 -3.58 -19.06
CA SER A 10 2.70 -4.70 -19.81
C SER A 10 2.91 -6.03 -19.08
N LEU A 11 4.12 -6.30 -18.59
CA LEU A 11 4.43 -7.51 -17.82
C LEU A 11 3.60 -7.60 -16.53
N VAL A 12 3.54 -6.51 -15.76
CA VAL A 12 2.75 -6.46 -14.53
C VAL A 12 1.28 -6.73 -14.81
N GLU A 13 0.72 -6.13 -15.86
CA GLU A 13 -0.66 -6.34 -16.23
C GLU A 13 -0.94 -7.81 -16.62
N GLU A 14 -0.04 -8.45 -17.36
CA GLU A 14 -0.12 -9.89 -17.66
C GLU A 14 -0.07 -10.74 -16.39
N PHE A 15 0.84 -10.44 -15.47
CA PHE A 15 0.95 -11.16 -14.20
C PHE A 15 -0.31 -11.00 -13.33
N ILE A 16 -0.96 -9.83 -13.38
CA ILE A 16 -2.24 -9.59 -12.70
C ILE A 16 -3.35 -10.43 -13.35
N LYS A 17 -3.48 -10.39 -14.69
CA LYS A 17 -4.54 -11.11 -15.42
C LYS A 17 -4.55 -12.61 -15.13
N ILE A 18 -3.39 -13.23 -14.94
CA ILE A 18 -3.27 -14.67 -14.60
C ILE A 18 -3.97 -15.01 -13.26
N THR A 19 -4.08 -14.05 -12.33
CA THR A 19 -4.66 -14.30 -11.00
C THR A 19 -6.19 -14.22 -10.97
N ASN A 20 -6.84 -13.76 -12.06
CA ASN A 20 -8.27 -13.43 -12.11
C ASN A 20 -8.74 -12.43 -11.03
N VAL A 21 -7.82 -11.69 -10.41
CA VAL A 21 -8.15 -10.62 -9.47
C VAL A 21 -8.62 -9.40 -10.26
N LYS A 22 -9.68 -8.75 -9.77
CA LYS A 22 -10.15 -7.47 -10.34
C LYS A 22 -9.05 -6.42 -10.16
N TYR A 23 -8.75 -5.69 -11.23
CA TYR A 23 -7.84 -4.55 -11.18
C TYR A 23 -8.39 -3.36 -11.97
N GLU A 24 -7.91 -2.18 -11.64
CA GLU A 24 -8.20 -0.93 -12.34
C GLU A 24 -6.88 -0.29 -12.75
N ASP A 25 -6.74 0.07 -14.03
CA ASP A 25 -5.66 0.96 -14.49
C ASP A 25 -6.03 2.41 -14.13
N GLN A 26 -5.22 3.02 -13.27
CA GLN A 26 -5.37 4.40 -12.81
C GLN A 26 -4.30 5.33 -13.39
N THR A 27 -3.58 4.89 -14.42
CA THR A 27 -2.48 5.67 -15.04
C THR A 27 -2.90 7.10 -15.34
N ASP A 28 -3.99 7.29 -16.07
CA ASP A 28 -4.44 8.64 -16.49
C ASP A 28 -4.84 9.50 -15.27
N LYS A 29 -5.64 8.93 -14.37
CA LYS A 29 -6.09 9.59 -13.12
C LYS A 29 -4.92 10.07 -12.25
N VAL A 30 -3.84 9.28 -12.20
CA VAL A 30 -2.68 9.61 -11.38
C VAL A 30 -1.77 10.61 -12.09
N ARG A 31 -1.59 10.52 -13.41
CA ARG A 31 -0.80 11.48 -14.20
C ARG A 31 -1.38 12.90 -14.15
N GLU A 32 -2.71 13.02 -14.08
CA GLU A 32 -3.38 14.32 -13.88
C GLU A 32 -3.04 14.95 -12.52
N LYS A 33 -2.83 14.12 -11.49
CA LYS A 33 -2.62 14.56 -10.10
C LYS A 33 -1.15 14.64 -9.70
N SER A 34 -0.26 13.92 -10.37
CA SER A 34 1.13 13.76 -9.99
C SER A 34 2.03 13.46 -11.18
N LYS A 35 3.13 14.21 -11.29
CA LYS A 35 4.21 13.93 -12.24
C LYS A 35 5.19 12.85 -11.76
N LEU A 36 4.98 12.31 -10.55
CA LEU A 36 5.91 11.37 -9.92
C LEU A 36 5.61 9.90 -10.23
N ILE A 37 4.45 9.60 -10.81
CA ILE A 37 4.01 8.23 -11.10
C ILE A 37 3.75 8.13 -12.61
N GLU A 38 4.43 7.21 -13.26
CA GLU A 38 4.28 6.95 -14.70
C GLU A 38 3.04 6.12 -14.98
N TRP A 39 2.76 5.11 -14.17
CA TRP A 39 1.55 4.30 -14.25
C TRP A 39 1.23 3.67 -12.91
N GLN A 40 -0.05 3.30 -12.73
CA GLN A 40 -0.54 2.70 -11.49
C GLN A 40 -1.70 1.75 -11.77
N PHE A 41 -1.67 0.58 -11.14
CA PHE A 41 -2.78 -0.35 -11.03
C PHE A 41 -3.26 -0.44 -9.59
N ASN A 42 -4.58 -0.45 -9.40
CA ASN A 42 -5.20 -0.87 -8.14
C ASN A 42 -5.69 -2.31 -8.27
N LEU A 43 -5.24 -3.19 -7.39
CA LEU A 43 -5.50 -4.62 -7.41
C LEU A 43 -6.35 -5.00 -6.20
N GLY A 44 -7.44 -5.72 -6.45
CA GLY A 44 -8.34 -6.18 -5.40
C GLY A 44 -8.90 -5.02 -4.58
N THR A 45 -8.78 -5.10 -3.26
CA THR A 45 -9.38 -4.11 -2.35
C THR A 45 -8.46 -2.93 -2.05
N ASN A 46 -7.15 -3.13 -2.00
CA ASN A 46 -6.26 -2.16 -1.37
C ASN A 46 -4.79 -2.20 -1.82
N VAL A 47 -4.40 -3.08 -2.73
CA VAL A 47 -3.01 -3.14 -3.22
C VAL A 47 -2.85 -2.21 -4.39
N ILE A 48 -1.81 -1.37 -4.33
CA ILE A 48 -1.42 -0.45 -5.38
C ILE A 48 -0.09 -0.94 -5.94
N VAL A 49 -0.02 -1.12 -7.25
CA VAL A 49 1.22 -1.38 -7.97
C VAL A 49 1.52 -0.18 -8.85
N SER A 50 2.69 0.43 -8.72
CA SER A 50 3.02 1.64 -9.47
C SER A 50 4.48 1.72 -9.88
N LYS A 51 4.73 2.55 -10.89
CA LYS A 51 6.07 2.90 -11.34
C LYS A 51 6.32 4.38 -11.13
N ASN A 52 7.40 4.69 -10.43
CA ASN A 52 7.80 6.06 -10.17
C ASN A 52 8.58 6.63 -11.36
N ALA A 53 8.30 7.88 -11.72
CA ALA A 53 8.95 8.58 -12.83
C ALA A 53 10.45 8.82 -12.60
N ASN A 54 10.84 9.00 -11.34
CA ASN A 54 12.22 9.29 -10.95
C ASN A 54 13.06 8.02 -10.70
N ARG A 55 12.46 6.83 -10.83
CA ARG A 55 13.14 5.55 -10.58
C ARG A 55 12.94 4.61 -11.74
N GLN A 56 14.01 4.27 -12.45
CA GLN A 56 13.93 3.37 -13.61
C GLN A 56 14.15 1.91 -13.25
N ASP A 57 14.62 1.64 -12.04
CA ASP A 57 15.17 0.35 -11.62
C ASP A 57 14.18 -0.59 -10.94
N ARG A 58 12.94 -0.16 -10.67
CA ARG A 58 11.97 -0.95 -9.88
C ARG A 58 10.51 -0.52 -10.06
N ILE A 59 9.61 -1.43 -9.74
CA ILE A 59 8.19 -1.16 -9.47
C ILE A 59 7.92 -1.19 -7.96
N HIS A 60 6.91 -0.46 -7.51
CA HIS A 60 6.50 -0.43 -6.11
C HIS A 60 5.16 -1.14 -5.93
N LEU A 61 5.05 -1.92 -4.86
CA LEU A 61 3.81 -2.53 -4.40
C LEU A 61 3.53 -2.00 -3.01
N ASN A 62 2.35 -1.44 -2.77
CA ASN A 62 1.99 -0.94 -1.45
C ASN A 62 0.51 -1.10 -1.10
N VAL A 63 0.23 -1.06 0.19
CA VAL A 63 -1.10 -0.87 0.76
C VAL A 63 -1.03 0.36 1.65
N ASN A 64 -1.86 1.36 1.34
CA ASN A 64 -1.96 2.57 2.13
C ASN A 64 -3.20 2.51 3.02
N MET A 65 -3.00 2.35 4.32
CA MET A 65 -4.08 2.42 5.31
C MET A 65 -4.23 3.86 5.79
N ARG A 66 -5.42 4.42 5.64
CA ARG A 66 -5.80 5.72 6.21
C ARG A 66 -6.63 5.48 7.45
N PHE A 67 -6.31 6.20 8.52
CA PHE A 67 -7.00 6.06 9.79
C PHE A 67 -8.04 7.18 9.92
N PRO A 68 -9.30 6.84 10.25
CA PRO A 68 -10.29 7.82 10.63
C PRO A 68 -9.76 8.75 11.75
N PRO A 69 -10.18 10.02 11.81
CA PRO A 69 -9.69 10.96 12.83
C PRO A 69 -9.86 10.47 14.28
N ASN A 70 -10.89 9.67 14.56
CA ASN A 70 -11.11 9.11 15.90
C ASN A 70 -10.09 8.02 16.24
N ASP A 71 -9.69 7.21 15.26
CA ASP A 71 -8.69 6.16 15.43
C ASP A 71 -7.28 6.75 15.55
N ALA A 72 -6.99 7.80 14.76
CA ALA A 72 -5.72 8.53 14.79
C ALA A 72 -5.37 9.08 16.18
N LYS A 73 -6.37 9.54 16.95
CA LYS A 73 -6.19 10.04 18.33
C LYS A 73 -5.64 8.98 19.29
N LEU A 74 -5.81 7.70 18.98
CA LEU A 74 -5.30 6.60 19.81
C LEU A 74 -3.80 6.33 19.56
N LEU A 75 -3.26 6.83 18.44
CA LEU A 75 -1.90 6.57 17.95
C LEU A 75 -0.90 7.61 18.46
N VAL A 76 -0.87 7.82 19.78
CA VAL A 76 0.07 8.74 20.44
C VAL A 76 1.12 7.95 21.23
N ILE A 77 2.38 8.41 21.24
CA ILE A 77 3.51 7.70 21.87
C ILE A 77 3.25 7.40 23.36
N LYS A 78 2.52 8.30 24.05
CA LYS A 78 2.16 8.12 25.47
C LYS A 78 1.18 6.97 25.70
N ASN A 79 0.53 6.44 24.66
CA ASN A 79 -0.35 5.28 24.74
C ASN A 79 0.50 4.00 24.67
N PRO A 80 0.57 3.18 25.73
CA PRO A 80 1.36 1.95 25.73
C PRO A 80 0.90 0.95 24.66
N SER A 81 -0.40 0.89 24.37
CA SER A 81 -0.94 0.03 23.31
C SER A 81 -0.41 0.41 21.94
N PHE A 82 -0.13 1.70 21.70
CA PHE A 82 0.49 2.15 20.47
C PHE A 82 1.95 1.73 20.37
N SER A 83 2.72 1.90 21.45
CA SER A 83 4.12 1.43 21.47
C SER A 83 4.21 -0.08 21.21
N LYS A 84 3.31 -0.87 21.81
CA LYS A 84 3.21 -2.30 21.54
C LYS A 84 2.85 -2.60 20.08
N ALA A 85 1.82 -1.93 19.54
CA ALA A 85 1.42 -2.12 18.15
C ALA A 85 2.55 -1.78 17.16
N VAL A 86 3.36 -0.75 17.43
CA VAL A 86 4.53 -0.40 16.61
C VAL A 86 5.55 -1.54 16.60
N MET A 87 5.83 -2.15 17.76
CA MET A 87 6.77 -3.28 17.85
C MET A 87 6.23 -4.50 17.10
N ASP A 88 4.98 -4.90 17.35
CA ASP A 88 4.35 -6.05 16.71
C ASP A 88 4.29 -5.87 15.17
N ILE A 89 3.98 -4.66 14.69
CA ILE A 89 3.98 -4.32 13.26
C ILE A 89 5.39 -4.42 12.68
N SER A 90 6.39 -3.90 13.39
CA SER A 90 7.79 -3.92 12.94
C SER A 90 8.33 -5.34 12.82
N GLU A 91 7.99 -6.20 13.78
CA GLU A 91 8.35 -7.63 13.75
C GLU A 91 7.75 -8.32 12.52
N ILE A 92 6.45 -8.18 12.28
CA ILE A 92 5.80 -8.80 11.12
C ILE A 92 6.41 -8.30 9.81
N CYS A 93 6.63 -6.99 9.69
CA CYS A 93 7.21 -6.44 8.47
C CYS A 93 8.63 -6.97 8.22
N THR A 94 9.42 -7.15 9.28
CA THR A 94 10.77 -7.73 9.21
C THR A 94 10.71 -9.19 8.76
N ILE A 95 9.83 -10.00 9.34
CA ILE A 95 9.67 -11.42 8.99
C ILE A 95 9.24 -11.59 7.53
N THR A 96 8.33 -10.75 7.04
CA THR A 96 7.83 -10.84 5.66
C THR A 96 8.69 -10.10 4.63
N GLY A 97 9.78 -9.45 5.06
CA GLY A 97 10.68 -8.72 4.17
C GLY A 97 10.01 -7.52 3.47
N VAL A 98 9.12 -6.81 4.15
CA VAL A 98 8.44 -5.62 3.63
C VAL A 98 8.80 -4.39 4.46
N GLY A 99 8.77 -3.22 3.84
CA GLY A 99 8.87 -1.94 4.52
C GLY A 99 7.52 -1.51 5.08
N HIS A 100 7.57 -0.67 6.12
CA HIS A 100 6.39 0.06 6.59
C HIS A 100 6.76 1.51 6.89
N GLN A 101 5.78 2.41 6.75
CA GLN A 101 5.95 3.82 7.05
C GLN A 101 4.69 4.40 7.67
N TRP A 102 4.82 4.90 8.89
CA TRP A 102 3.77 5.70 9.53
C TRP A 102 3.64 7.03 8.79
N ILE A 103 2.40 7.35 8.40
CA ILE A 103 2.10 8.57 7.66
C ILE A 103 1.65 9.62 8.66
N LYS A 104 2.40 10.72 8.72
CA LYS A 104 2.13 11.83 9.63
C LYS A 104 1.57 13.02 8.88
N GLU A 105 0.62 13.70 9.50
CA GLU A 105 0.17 15.01 9.11
C GLU A 105 0.30 15.93 10.32
N LYS A 106 1.25 16.89 10.24
CA LYS A 106 1.72 17.65 11.40
C LYS A 106 2.20 16.68 12.50
N ASP A 107 1.55 16.70 13.67
CA ASP A 107 1.89 15.86 14.82
C ASP A 107 1.04 14.58 14.90
N ASP A 108 0.03 14.42 14.03
CA ASP A 108 -0.91 13.31 14.07
C ASP A 108 -0.49 12.18 13.13
N ILE A 109 -0.67 10.93 13.58
CA ILE A 109 -0.51 9.74 12.74
C ILE A 109 -1.84 9.46 12.04
N VAL A 110 -1.86 9.72 10.72
CA VAL A 110 -3.08 9.63 9.89
C VAL A 110 -3.12 8.36 9.03
N GLY A 111 -2.08 7.53 9.08
CA GLY A 111 -2.04 6.30 8.32
C GLY A 111 -0.78 5.47 8.50
N LEU A 112 -0.75 4.36 7.77
CA LEU A 112 0.38 3.44 7.69
C LEU A 112 0.44 2.86 6.28
N ALA A 113 1.60 2.98 5.64
CA ALA A 113 1.90 2.31 4.39
C ALA A 113 2.67 1.03 4.68
N ILE A 114 2.26 -0.09 4.08
CA ILE A 114 3.04 -1.33 3.98
C ILE A 114 3.47 -1.46 2.53
N PHE A 115 4.75 -1.63 2.26
CA PHE A 115 5.26 -1.57 0.90
C PHE A 115 6.46 -2.47 0.68
N SER A 116 6.65 -2.84 -0.58
CA SER A 116 7.88 -3.46 -1.06
C SER A 116 8.08 -3.06 -2.53
N HIS A 117 9.15 -3.55 -3.14
CA HIS A 117 9.48 -3.29 -4.53
C HIS A 117 9.99 -4.54 -5.21
N VAL A 118 9.84 -4.57 -6.52
CA VAL A 118 10.51 -5.56 -7.37
C VAL A 118 11.41 -4.80 -8.31
N ASP A 119 12.71 -5.10 -8.22
CA ASP A 119 13.70 -4.51 -9.10
C ASP A 119 13.48 -5.03 -10.54
N GLU A 120 13.71 -4.16 -11.51
CA GLU A 120 13.45 -4.40 -12.94
C GLU A 120 14.19 -5.65 -13.43
N GLN A 121 15.42 -5.86 -12.98
CA GLN A 121 16.27 -6.97 -13.40
C GLN A 121 15.68 -8.33 -13.04
N VAL A 122 14.86 -8.40 -11.99
CA VAL A 122 14.20 -9.61 -11.48
C VAL A 122 12.67 -9.51 -11.57
N LEU A 123 12.16 -8.59 -12.40
CA LEU A 123 10.73 -8.48 -12.65
C LEU A 123 10.25 -9.65 -13.52
N ASP A 124 9.92 -10.74 -12.85
CA ASP A 124 9.24 -11.90 -13.39
C ASP A 124 7.96 -12.19 -12.57
N ARG A 125 7.17 -13.13 -13.06
CA ARG A 125 5.89 -13.52 -12.45
C ARG A 125 6.04 -13.94 -10.98
N VAL A 126 7.04 -14.76 -10.66
CA VAL A 126 7.25 -15.32 -9.32
C VAL A 126 7.66 -14.22 -8.36
N SER A 127 8.63 -13.40 -8.75
CA SER A 127 9.11 -12.27 -7.96
C SER A 127 7.99 -11.25 -7.69
N PHE A 128 7.16 -10.96 -8.71
CA PHE A 128 5.98 -10.10 -8.57
C PHE A 128 4.95 -10.68 -7.60
N HIS A 129 4.50 -11.92 -7.81
CA HIS A 129 3.47 -12.54 -6.98
C HIS A 129 3.92 -12.77 -5.55
N ASN A 130 5.18 -13.16 -5.31
CA ASN A 130 5.73 -13.27 -3.95
C ASN A 130 5.70 -11.93 -3.23
N THR A 131 6.12 -10.85 -3.91
CA THR A 131 6.14 -9.52 -3.33
C THR A 131 4.73 -9.01 -3.04
N TRP A 132 3.79 -9.24 -3.97
CA TRP A 132 2.39 -8.90 -3.78
C TRP A 132 1.77 -9.67 -2.60
N ASP A 133 1.99 -10.98 -2.51
CA ASP A 133 1.48 -11.82 -1.43
C ASP A 133 2.05 -11.38 -0.06
N ASN A 134 3.36 -11.10 0.02
CA ASN A 134 3.99 -10.58 1.24
C ASN A 134 3.38 -9.24 1.68
N VAL A 135 3.24 -8.27 0.77
CA VAL A 135 2.62 -6.97 1.07
C VAL A 135 1.17 -7.16 1.52
N SER A 136 0.39 -8.00 0.85
CA SER A 136 -1.03 -8.23 1.17
C SER A 136 -1.19 -8.91 2.53
N ARG A 137 -0.41 -9.96 2.81
CA ARG A 137 -0.44 -10.70 4.08
C ARG A 137 0.01 -9.84 5.25
N ALA A 138 1.15 -9.16 5.11
CA ALA A 138 1.65 -8.24 6.14
C ALA A 138 0.60 -7.17 6.45
N SER A 139 -0.02 -6.58 5.43
CA SER A 139 -1.11 -5.62 5.61
C SER A 139 -2.31 -6.20 6.36
N GLY A 140 -2.73 -7.42 6.02
CA GLY A 140 -3.82 -8.10 6.73
C GLY A 140 -3.49 -8.38 8.21
N HIS A 141 -2.25 -8.74 8.52
CA HIS A 141 -1.78 -8.93 9.89
C HIS A 141 -1.67 -7.62 10.67
N VAL A 142 -1.13 -6.57 10.05
CA VAL A 142 -1.05 -5.22 10.61
C VAL A 142 -2.45 -4.72 10.99
N GLN A 143 -3.44 -4.89 10.11
CA GLN A 143 -4.82 -4.54 10.43
C GLN A 143 -5.38 -5.33 11.62
N LYS A 144 -5.00 -6.61 11.79
CA LYS A 144 -5.39 -7.40 12.97
C LYS A 144 -4.74 -6.87 14.25
N ILE A 145 -3.46 -6.49 14.22
CA ILE A 145 -2.75 -5.88 15.36
C ILE A 145 -3.42 -4.56 15.76
N LEU A 146 -3.72 -3.70 14.80
CA LEU A 146 -4.39 -2.42 15.07
C LEU A 146 -5.75 -2.65 15.73
N ARG A 147 -6.56 -3.58 15.20
CA ARG A 147 -7.86 -3.91 15.80
C ARG A 147 -7.77 -4.53 17.19
N SER A 148 -6.75 -5.36 17.47
CA SER A 148 -6.62 -6.01 18.78
C SER A 148 -6.09 -5.09 19.87
N ASN A 149 -5.30 -4.07 19.51
CA ASN A 149 -4.73 -3.13 20.47
C ASN A 149 -5.59 -1.86 20.69
N PHE A 150 -6.55 -1.58 19.79
CA PHE A 150 -7.43 -0.41 19.87
C PHE A 150 -8.90 -0.81 19.74
N SER A 151 -9.59 -0.94 20.88
CA SER A 151 -11.03 -1.20 20.95
C SER A 151 -11.81 0.03 20.44
N GLY A 152 -12.03 0.10 19.13
CA GLY A 152 -12.61 1.27 18.47
C GLY A 152 -12.14 1.47 17.04
N PHE A 153 -11.02 0.84 16.65
CA PHE A 153 -10.59 0.80 15.25
C PHE A 153 -11.70 0.16 14.44
N ALA A 154 -12.48 1.00 13.73
CA ALA A 154 -13.67 0.56 13.06
C ALA A 154 -13.29 -0.59 12.12
N SER A 155 -14.06 -1.67 12.18
CA SER A 155 -13.98 -2.69 11.15
C SER A 155 -14.08 -1.97 9.81
N ALA A 156 -13.05 -2.06 8.97
CA ALA A 156 -13.25 -1.90 7.54
C ALA A 156 -14.06 -3.12 7.04
N GLY A 157 -15.25 -3.31 7.58
CA GLY A 157 -16.35 -3.98 6.92
C GLY A 157 -17.00 -2.88 6.09
N ASN A 158 -16.97 -3.07 4.78
CA ASN A 158 -17.71 -2.30 3.79
C ASN A 158 -19.11 -1.93 4.31
N SER A 159 -19.27 -0.70 4.76
CA SER A 159 -20.57 -0.05 4.87
C SER A 159 -20.42 1.33 4.24
N GLY A 160 -20.82 1.41 2.96
CA GLY A 160 -20.92 2.68 2.25
C GLY A 160 -20.02 2.76 1.03
N ALA A 161 -20.59 2.44 -0.13
CA ALA A 161 -20.15 3.02 -1.38
C ALA A 161 -20.25 4.55 -1.27
N GLU A 162 -19.11 5.21 -1.05
CA GLU A 162 -18.88 6.61 -1.44
C GLU A 162 -17.46 6.69 -2.04
N THR A 163 -17.31 6.07 -3.20
CA THR A 163 -16.37 6.58 -4.20
C THR A 163 -16.98 7.84 -4.82
N THR A 164 -16.81 9.00 -4.19
CA THR A 164 -16.94 10.31 -4.86
C THR A 164 -16.28 11.41 -4.02
N ASP A 165 -15.28 12.04 -4.63
CA ASP A 165 -14.77 13.39 -4.39
C ASP A 165 -14.33 13.82 -2.99
N LYS A 166 -13.06 13.48 -2.67
CA LYS A 166 -12.19 14.47 -2.03
C LYS A 166 -11.03 14.81 -2.95
N SER A 167 -11.23 15.86 -3.74
CA SER A 167 -10.15 16.69 -4.27
C SER A 167 -9.23 17.08 -3.11
N MET A 168 -7.95 16.75 -3.22
CA MET A 168 -6.87 17.28 -2.38
C MET A 168 -6.19 18.45 -3.09
N TYR A 169 -6.99 19.39 -3.58
CA TYR A 169 -6.63 20.78 -3.89
C TYR A 169 -7.90 21.61 -3.72
N GLY A 170 -7.84 22.58 -2.81
CA GLY A 170 -8.49 23.86 -3.07
C GLY A 170 -7.64 24.66 -4.05
#